data_AF-A0A8S1HWB6-F1
#
_entry.id   AF-A0A8S1HWB6-F1
#
_cell.length_a   1.000
_cell.length_b   1.000
_cell.length_c   1.000
_cell.angle_alpha   90.00
_cell.angle_beta   90.00
_cell.angle_gamma   90.00
#
_symmetry.space_group_name_H-M   'P 1'
#
loop_
_entity.id
_entity.type
_entity.pdbx_description
1 polymer ?
#
loop_
_entity_poly.entity_id
_entity_poly.type
_entity_poly.pdbx_seq_one_letter_code
_entity_poly.pdbx_strand_id
1 'polypeptide(L)'
;MSLDFGWRRFNFFDKNIVQDKENPSEKFLGLKDINVDCWCTAGDAVYLGESKGGVFRLSHQLDESYWKAYQKSLSSLHSAGKYLFSIGEDEDAINSLLKIWDPEKPDKSSPTLRREVRMNPLSASSCPACCVAVHSTLTAIVVGFGDGAVLLYQGDVVNDKALGTRWQKVRESAPLDGPVTGLAIAFLPGNKTVLFVITLKHVYSYVVENRAVTSKKKHDANGASTDCWTYDESTGQLVVASREMVYFYEADQSVDVDGGQGRCLQLVRGNDKLQLVAAGQHLALLTKQQALIPSETEYMTMITVYDVKGQYIGFSCSLPSLCRLFVIGNSMLILSKDGTLSQLSEKNLSAKLDILFKKNMFDVAVVLAKHSKDGGQHLKSIHAKYADYLYGKGDFENAINQYKETIGMLEPSYVIKK
;
A
#
# COMPACT_ATOMS: atom_id res chain seq x y z
N MET A 1 -6.84 -12.89 21.65
CA MET A 1 -7.80 -11.82 21.31
C MET A 1 -7.02 -10.53 21.16
N SER A 2 -6.65 -10.15 19.93
CA SER A 2 -6.09 -8.82 19.66
C SER A 2 -7.24 -7.82 19.68
N LEU A 3 -7.42 -7.13 20.80
CA LEU A 3 -8.35 -6.03 20.90
C LEU A 3 -7.79 -4.87 20.08
N ASP A 4 -8.35 -4.62 18.90
CA ASP A 4 -8.32 -3.30 18.26
C ASP A 4 -9.12 -2.35 19.17
N PHE A 5 -8.51 -1.90 20.26
CA PHE A 5 -9.17 -1.04 21.25
C PHE A 5 -9.63 0.25 20.56
N GLY A 6 -10.94 0.35 20.31
CA GLY A 6 -11.64 1.60 20.04
C GLY A 6 -12.20 1.77 18.62
N TRP A 7 -11.72 1.05 17.60
CA TRP A 7 -12.20 1.26 16.23
C TRP A 7 -13.44 0.42 15.94
N ARG A 8 -14.51 1.09 15.49
CA ARG A 8 -15.78 0.44 15.20
C ARG A 8 -15.68 -0.37 13.91
N ARG A 9 -16.29 -1.57 13.91
CA ARG A 9 -16.26 -2.49 12.76
C ARG A 9 -17.57 -2.54 12.00
N PHE A 10 -17.45 -2.40 10.69
CA PHE A 10 -18.53 -2.48 9.72
C PHE A 10 -18.21 -3.51 8.64
N ASN A 11 -19.23 -3.87 7.86
CA ASN A 11 -19.11 -4.73 6.68
C ASN A 11 -19.41 -3.88 5.45
N PHE A 12 -18.53 -2.93 5.18
CA PHE A 12 -18.62 -2.01 4.04
C PHE A 12 -18.01 -2.56 2.76
N PHE A 13 -17.45 -3.78 2.82
CA PHE A 13 -16.96 -4.48 1.65
C PHE A 13 -17.60 -5.85 1.58
N ASP A 14 -17.87 -6.29 0.35
CA ASP A 14 -18.22 -7.65 0.02
C ASP A 14 -16.99 -8.35 -0.58
N LYS A 15 -16.72 -9.59 -0.13
CA LYS A 15 -15.67 -10.43 -0.71
C LYS A 15 -16.30 -11.33 -1.76
N ASN A 16 -15.97 -11.09 -3.02
CA ASN A 16 -16.48 -11.86 -4.15
C ASN A 16 -15.36 -12.67 -4.77
N ILE A 17 -15.61 -13.95 -5.08
CA ILE A 17 -14.67 -14.76 -5.86
C ILE A 17 -14.70 -14.27 -7.30
N VAL A 18 -13.53 -14.05 -7.89
CA VAL A 18 -13.40 -13.69 -9.29
C VAL A 18 -13.72 -14.93 -10.14
N GLN A 19 -14.70 -14.81 -11.03
CA GLN A 19 -15.10 -15.88 -11.94
C GLN A 19 -14.29 -15.80 -13.23
N ASP A 20 -14.18 -16.93 -13.92
CA ASP A 20 -13.53 -17.00 -15.22
C ASP A 20 -14.31 -16.22 -16.29
N LYS A 21 -13.57 -15.58 -17.20
CA LYS A 21 -14.12 -14.73 -18.26
C LYS A 21 -14.83 -15.54 -19.34
N GLU A 22 -14.31 -16.72 -19.65
CA GLU A 22 -14.85 -17.62 -20.66
C GLU A 22 -15.92 -18.55 -20.07
N ASN A 23 -15.78 -18.92 -18.79
CA ASN A 23 -16.75 -19.74 -18.07
C ASN A 23 -17.16 -19.12 -16.72
N PRO A 24 -18.18 -18.24 -16.68
CA PRO A 24 -18.61 -17.56 -15.44
C PRO A 24 -19.16 -18.47 -14.33
N SER A 25 -19.34 -19.77 -14.60
CA SER A 25 -19.73 -20.75 -13.57
C SER A 25 -18.53 -21.30 -12.78
N GLU A 26 -17.32 -21.05 -13.26
CA GLU A 26 -16.06 -21.51 -12.68
C GLU A 26 -15.24 -20.34 -12.14
N LYS A 27 -14.42 -20.63 -11.13
CA LYS A 27 -13.52 -19.65 -10.52
C LYS A 27 -12.35 -19.38 -11.46
N PHE A 28 -11.90 -18.14 -11.52
CA PHE A 28 -10.66 -17.82 -12.19
C PHE A 28 -9.47 -18.47 -11.46
N LEU A 29 -8.65 -19.23 -12.19
CA LEU A 29 -7.48 -19.97 -11.67
C LEU A 29 -6.19 -19.64 -12.42
N GLY A 30 -6.14 -18.54 -13.18
CA GLY A 30 -4.95 -18.15 -13.95
C GLY A 30 -3.70 -17.90 -13.10
N LEU A 31 -3.89 -17.52 -11.83
CA LEU A 31 -2.82 -17.35 -10.85
C LEU A 31 -2.56 -18.57 -9.97
N LYS A 32 -3.08 -19.74 -10.34
CA LYS A 32 -2.82 -20.98 -9.60
C LYS A 32 -1.33 -21.33 -9.67
N ASP A 33 -0.79 -21.85 -8.58
CA ASP A 33 0.60 -22.28 -8.42
C ASP A 33 1.67 -21.17 -8.47
N ILE A 34 1.27 -19.90 -8.57
CA ILE A 34 2.21 -18.76 -8.50
C ILE A 34 2.63 -18.50 -7.05
N ASN A 35 3.94 -18.37 -6.83
CA ASN A 35 4.48 -17.92 -5.54
C ASN A 35 4.97 -16.47 -5.62
N VAL A 36 4.11 -15.54 -5.23
CA VAL A 36 4.41 -14.10 -5.30
C VAL A 36 5.38 -13.69 -4.18
N ASP A 37 6.55 -13.22 -4.58
CA ASP A 37 7.63 -12.72 -3.72
C ASP A 37 7.77 -11.19 -3.77
N CYS A 38 7.44 -10.56 -4.90
CA CYS A 38 7.36 -9.11 -5.04
C CYS A 38 6.26 -8.73 -6.03
N TRP A 39 5.77 -7.49 -6.00
CA TRP A 39 4.73 -7.05 -6.92
C TRP A 39 4.72 -5.53 -7.09
N CYS A 40 4.09 -5.06 -8.16
CA CYS A 40 3.76 -3.65 -8.35
C CYS A 40 2.57 -3.51 -9.30
N THR A 41 2.02 -2.30 -9.41
CA THR A 41 0.89 -2.00 -10.29
C THR A 41 1.31 -0.95 -11.30
N ALA A 42 1.06 -1.20 -12.59
CA ALA A 42 1.31 -0.21 -13.65
C ALA A 42 0.12 -0.16 -14.60
N GLY A 43 -0.42 1.03 -14.84
CA GLY A 43 -1.63 1.20 -15.65
C GLY A 43 -2.81 0.41 -15.09
N ASP A 44 -3.39 -0.46 -15.92
CA ASP A 44 -4.55 -1.30 -15.61
C ASP A 44 -4.19 -2.73 -15.17
N ALA A 45 -2.91 -2.97 -14.87
CA ALA A 45 -2.42 -4.31 -14.57
C ALA A 45 -1.55 -4.36 -13.31
N VAL A 46 -1.56 -5.52 -12.68
CA VAL A 46 -0.59 -5.90 -11.65
C VAL A 46 0.49 -6.79 -12.24
N TYR A 47 1.70 -6.62 -11.73
CA TYR A 47 2.86 -7.45 -12.05
C TYR A 47 3.30 -8.18 -10.79
N LEU A 48 3.31 -9.51 -10.85
CA LEU A 48 3.60 -10.42 -9.76
C LEU A 48 4.91 -11.14 -10.08
N GLY A 49 5.93 -10.88 -9.27
CA GLY A 49 7.27 -11.45 -9.41
C GLY A 49 7.45 -12.67 -8.52
N GLU A 50 8.10 -13.69 -9.06
CA GLU A 50 8.51 -14.90 -8.34
C GLU A 50 10.02 -14.91 -8.08
N SER A 51 10.43 -15.51 -6.96
CA SER A 51 11.83 -15.64 -6.54
C SER A 51 12.77 -16.22 -7.59
N LYS A 52 12.28 -17.04 -8.52
CA LYS A 52 13.07 -17.65 -9.60
C LYS A 52 13.21 -16.77 -10.84
N GLY A 53 12.83 -15.49 -10.81
CA GLY A 53 13.01 -14.58 -11.94
C GLY A 53 11.84 -14.48 -12.92
N GLY A 54 10.72 -15.16 -12.63
CA GLY A 54 9.49 -15.07 -13.41
C GLY A 54 8.68 -13.83 -13.05
N VAL A 55 8.00 -13.23 -14.03
CA VAL A 55 7.04 -12.16 -13.80
C VAL A 55 5.74 -12.50 -14.53
N PHE A 56 4.64 -12.49 -13.78
CA PHE A 56 3.29 -12.63 -14.28
C PHE A 56 2.61 -11.27 -14.30
N ARG A 57 1.88 -10.96 -15.37
CA ARG A 57 1.02 -9.79 -15.48
C ARG A 57 -0.43 -10.26 -15.48
N LEU A 58 -1.27 -9.58 -14.71
CA LEU A 58 -2.72 -9.74 -14.74
C LEU A 58 -3.35 -8.35 -14.92
N SER A 59 -4.14 -8.18 -15.98
CA SER A 59 -4.91 -6.94 -16.21
C SER A 59 -6.24 -6.95 -15.44
N HIS A 60 -6.89 -5.78 -15.36
CA HIS A 60 -8.23 -5.65 -14.81
C HIS A 60 -9.27 -6.51 -15.55
N GLN A 61 -9.05 -6.81 -16.83
CA GLN A 61 -9.90 -7.66 -17.69
C GLN A 61 -9.53 -9.14 -17.61
N LEU A 62 -8.67 -9.51 -16.66
CA LEU A 62 -8.14 -10.86 -16.45
C LEU A 62 -7.29 -11.40 -17.61
N ASP A 63 -6.79 -10.53 -18.48
CA ASP A 63 -5.82 -10.94 -19.50
C ASP A 63 -4.45 -11.16 -18.86
N GLU A 64 -3.84 -12.31 -19.17
CA GLU A 64 -2.63 -12.83 -18.53
C GLU A 64 -1.44 -12.84 -19.48
N SER A 65 -0.25 -12.57 -18.94
CA SER A 65 1.00 -12.81 -19.66
C SER A 65 2.12 -13.14 -18.69
N TYR A 66 3.05 -13.98 -19.12
CA TYR A 66 4.22 -14.37 -18.33
C TYR A 66 5.50 -14.20 -19.14
N TRP A 67 6.56 -13.77 -18.46
CA TRP A 67 7.90 -13.83 -19.00
C TRP A 67 8.95 -14.09 -17.92
N LYS A 68 10.08 -14.63 -18.36
CA LYS A 68 11.27 -14.83 -17.53
C LYS A 68 12.13 -13.57 -17.58
N ALA A 69 12.05 -12.73 -16.55
CA ALA A 69 12.83 -11.49 -16.45
C ALA A 69 14.30 -11.76 -16.09
N TYR A 70 14.53 -12.81 -15.28
CA TYR A 70 15.85 -13.21 -14.80
C TYR A 70 16.01 -14.72 -14.81
N GLN A 71 17.22 -15.22 -15.04
CA GLN A 71 17.52 -16.65 -15.05
C GLN A 71 17.61 -17.25 -13.65
N LYS A 72 18.18 -16.50 -12.68
CA LYS A 72 18.41 -16.99 -11.32
C LYS A 72 17.37 -16.49 -10.34
N SER A 73 17.27 -15.18 -10.15
CA SER A 73 16.37 -14.61 -9.15
C SER A 73 15.83 -13.23 -9.51
N LEU A 74 14.66 -12.91 -8.95
CA LEU A 74 14.07 -11.58 -8.97
C LEU A 74 13.87 -11.11 -7.53
N SER A 75 14.36 -9.91 -7.22
CA SER A 75 14.36 -9.36 -5.87
C SER A 75 13.35 -8.23 -5.68
N SER A 76 13.14 -7.39 -6.69
CA SER A 76 12.25 -6.23 -6.57
C SER A 76 11.63 -5.87 -7.91
N LEU A 77 10.38 -5.41 -7.85
CA LEU A 77 9.64 -4.80 -8.96
C LEU A 77 9.17 -3.40 -8.54
N HIS A 78 9.18 -2.46 -9.49
CA HIS A 78 8.64 -1.12 -9.29
C HIS A 78 8.13 -0.58 -10.63
N SER A 79 7.09 0.23 -10.62
CA SER A 79 6.52 0.86 -11.80
C SER A 79 6.64 2.38 -11.69
N ALA A 80 6.97 3.05 -12.79
CA ALA A 80 6.94 4.51 -12.86
C ALA A 80 6.65 4.95 -14.29
N GLY A 81 5.73 5.91 -14.42
CA GLY A 81 5.16 6.26 -15.72
C GLY A 81 4.57 5.02 -16.39
N LYS A 82 5.05 4.70 -17.59
CA LYS A 82 4.68 3.49 -18.33
C LYS A 82 5.66 2.33 -18.19
N TYR A 83 6.81 2.54 -17.54
CA TYR A 83 7.88 1.56 -17.51
C TYR A 83 7.79 0.69 -16.26
N LEU A 84 8.27 -0.54 -16.41
CA LEU A 84 8.51 -1.46 -15.31
C LEU A 84 10.02 -1.53 -15.04
N PHE A 85 10.38 -1.50 -13.78
CA PHE A 85 11.75 -1.61 -13.29
C PHE A 85 11.87 -2.87 -12.46
N SER A 86 12.91 -3.65 -12.70
CA SER A 86 13.15 -4.86 -11.94
C SER A 86 14.61 -4.98 -11.55
N ILE A 87 14.87 -5.61 -10.41
CA ILE A 87 16.21 -6.00 -9.96
C ILE A 87 16.25 -7.49 -9.73
N GLY A 88 17.33 -8.13 -10.20
CA GLY A 88 17.55 -9.56 -10.04
C GLY A 88 18.94 -10.00 -10.46
N GLU A 89 19.13 -11.32 -10.48
CA GLU A 89 20.38 -11.99 -10.85
C GLU A 89 20.14 -12.95 -12.02
N ASP A 90 21.05 -12.97 -12.98
CA ASP A 90 21.05 -13.97 -14.06
C ASP A 90 22.03 -15.12 -13.80
N GLU A 91 22.98 -14.94 -12.88
CA GLU A 91 24.05 -15.90 -12.58
C GLU A 91 24.10 -16.23 -11.08
N ASP A 92 24.85 -17.28 -10.70
CA ASP A 92 25.04 -17.62 -9.28
C ASP A 92 25.99 -16.66 -8.54
N ALA A 93 26.90 -16.03 -9.29
CA ALA A 93 27.74 -14.97 -8.76
C ALA A 93 26.92 -13.69 -8.56
N ILE A 94 27.24 -12.93 -7.51
CA ILE A 94 26.56 -11.65 -7.23
C ILE A 94 26.93 -10.68 -8.37
N ASN A 95 25.95 -10.38 -9.22
CA ASN A 95 26.08 -9.46 -10.34
C ASN A 95 24.70 -8.84 -10.63
N SER A 96 24.21 -8.06 -9.66
CA SER A 96 22.83 -7.59 -9.71
C SER A 96 22.60 -6.69 -10.92
N LEU A 97 21.52 -6.99 -11.64
CA LEU A 97 21.10 -6.29 -12.84
C LEU A 97 19.83 -5.50 -12.54
N LEU A 98 19.83 -4.23 -12.94
CA LEU A 98 18.64 -3.40 -13.07
C LEU A 98 18.17 -3.46 -14.53
N LYS A 99 16.95 -3.95 -14.77
CA LYS A 99 16.32 -4.00 -16.10
C LYS A 99 15.12 -3.05 -16.17
N ILE A 100 15.03 -2.30 -17.27
CA ILE A 100 13.93 -1.36 -17.56
C ILE A 100 13.13 -1.91 -18.74
N TRP A 101 11.83 -2.10 -18.54
CA TRP A 101 10.93 -2.74 -19.49
C TRP A 101 9.83 -1.78 -19.95
N ASP A 102 9.48 -1.83 -21.24
CA ASP A 102 8.31 -1.15 -21.82
C ASP A 102 7.20 -2.18 -22.09
N PRO A 103 6.17 -2.25 -21.23
CA PRO A 103 5.06 -3.20 -21.38
C PRO A 103 4.07 -2.83 -22.50
N GLU A 104 4.04 -1.58 -22.97
CA GLU A 104 3.12 -1.14 -24.04
C GLU A 104 3.54 -1.63 -25.42
N LYS A 105 4.82 -2.00 -25.57
CA LYS A 105 5.40 -2.54 -26.79
C LYS A 105 5.86 -3.97 -26.53
N PRO A 106 4.96 -4.94 -26.45
CA PRO A 106 5.36 -6.32 -26.24
C PRO A 106 6.15 -6.83 -27.46
N ASP A 107 7.28 -7.48 -27.21
CA ASP A 107 7.94 -8.35 -28.18
C ASP A 107 7.47 -9.78 -27.90
N LYS A 108 6.65 -10.32 -28.81
CA LYS A 108 5.90 -11.58 -28.61
C LYS A 108 5.00 -11.49 -27.37
N SER A 109 5.34 -12.24 -26.31
CA SER A 109 4.60 -12.33 -25.04
C SER A 109 5.30 -11.63 -23.87
N SER A 110 6.43 -10.97 -24.12
CA SER A 110 7.23 -10.28 -23.09
C SER A 110 7.30 -8.77 -23.33
N PRO A 111 7.30 -7.95 -22.28
CA PRO A 111 7.64 -6.52 -22.40
C PRO A 111 8.98 -6.29 -23.10
N THR A 112 9.11 -5.22 -23.89
CA THR A 112 10.39 -4.88 -24.54
C THR A 112 11.41 -4.44 -23.48
N LEU A 113 12.56 -5.12 -23.41
CA LEU A 113 13.70 -4.67 -22.62
C LEU A 113 14.30 -3.41 -23.25
N ARG A 114 14.23 -2.27 -22.55
CA ARG A 114 14.77 -1.00 -23.00
C ARG A 114 16.22 -0.82 -22.60
N ARG A 115 16.56 -1.29 -21.40
CA ARG A 115 17.88 -1.04 -20.81
C ARG A 115 18.21 -2.05 -19.73
N GLU A 116 19.50 -2.31 -19.60
CA GLU A 116 20.09 -3.11 -18.54
C GLU A 116 21.28 -2.35 -17.94
N VAL A 117 21.41 -2.35 -16.61
CA VAL A 117 22.49 -1.71 -15.87
C VAL A 117 23.02 -2.67 -14.81
N ARG A 118 24.34 -2.87 -14.77
CA ARG A 118 25.02 -3.65 -13.72
C ARG A 118 25.24 -2.79 -12.48
N MET A 119 24.77 -3.26 -11.33
CA MET A 119 24.80 -2.49 -10.09
C MET A 119 26.10 -2.67 -9.29
N ASN A 120 26.73 -3.85 -9.34
CA ASN A 120 27.93 -4.15 -8.55
C ASN A 120 29.11 -3.19 -8.76
N PRO A 121 29.48 -2.80 -10.01
CA PRO A 121 30.58 -1.86 -10.23
C PRO A 121 30.33 -0.48 -9.60
N LEU A 122 29.07 -0.16 -9.30
CA LEU A 122 28.63 1.14 -8.81
C LEU A 122 28.58 1.20 -7.29
N SER A 123 28.24 0.09 -6.62
CA SER A 123 28.15 0.06 -5.15
C SER A 123 29.47 -0.28 -4.47
N ALA A 124 30.31 -1.08 -5.14
CA ALA A 124 31.41 -1.85 -4.55
C ALA A 124 30.95 -2.72 -3.35
N SER A 125 29.64 -3.03 -3.28
CA SER A 125 29.07 -3.90 -2.26
C SER A 125 29.28 -5.36 -2.64
N SER A 126 29.59 -6.18 -1.64
CA SER A 126 29.62 -7.64 -1.76
C SER A 126 28.25 -8.28 -1.59
N CYS A 127 27.17 -7.48 -1.49
CA CYS A 127 25.80 -7.95 -1.34
C CYS A 127 24.97 -7.61 -2.59
N PRO A 128 23.97 -8.44 -2.93
CA PRO A 128 23.11 -8.18 -4.07
C PRO A 128 22.23 -6.94 -3.83
N ALA A 129 21.88 -6.25 -4.91
CA ALA A 129 20.80 -5.27 -4.90
C ALA A 129 19.47 -5.98 -4.65
N CYS A 130 18.66 -5.45 -3.75
CA CYS A 130 17.44 -6.12 -3.27
C CYS A 130 16.18 -5.26 -3.33
N CYS A 131 16.30 -3.97 -3.62
CA CYS A 131 15.17 -3.05 -3.64
C CYS A 131 15.39 -1.94 -4.68
N VAL A 132 14.32 -1.53 -5.38
CA VAL A 132 14.34 -0.39 -6.31
C VAL A 132 13.10 0.48 -6.12
N ALA A 133 13.27 1.79 -6.21
CA ALA A 133 12.16 2.74 -6.36
C ALA A 133 12.52 3.80 -7.40
N VAL A 134 11.52 4.26 -8.15
CA VAL A 134 11.68 5.25 -9.22
C VAL A 134 10.60 6.30 -9.05
N HIS A 135 10.97 7.58 -9.12
CA HIS A 135 9.99 8.66 -9.05
C HIS A 135 9.12 8.68 -10.32
N SER A 136 7.82 9.01 -10.22
CA SER A 136 6.90 8.96 -11.36
C SER A 136 7.33 9.81 -12.58
N THR A 137 8.10 10.88 -12.33
CA THR A 137 8.67 11.75 -13.37
C THR A 137 9.80 11.11 -14.18
N LEU A 138 10.29 9.93 -13.78
CA LEU A 138 11.43 9.23 -14.39
C LEU A 138 12.75 10.02 -14.34
N THR A 139 12.88 10.93 -13.37
CA THR A 139 14.08 11.76 -13.18
C THR A 139 14.94 11.37 -11.98
N ALA A 140 14.51 10.36 -11.21
CA ALA A 140 15.26 9.81 -10.10
C ALA A 140 14.96 8.32 -9.90
N ILE A 141 16.00 7.56 -9.57
CA ILE A 141 15.92 6.14 -9.23
C ILE A 141 16.86 5.86 -8.06
N VAL A 142 16.40 5.03 -7.13
CA VAL A 142 17.16 4.62 -5.96
C VAL A 142 17.20 3.09 -5.89
N VAL A 143 18.38 2.56 -5.54
CA VAL A 143 18.63 1.12 -5.40
C VAL A 143 19.23 0.82 -4.03
N GLY A 144 18.65 -0.15 -3.35
CA GLY A 144 19.09 -0.62 -2.03
C GLY A 144 19.73 -2.01 -2.11
N PHE A 145 20.66 -2.27 -1.19
CA PHE A 145 21.47 -3.49 -1.17
C PHE A 145 21.27 -4.30 0.12
N GLY A 146 21.66 -5.57 0.07
CA GLY A 146 21.53 -6.50 1.19
C GLY A 146 22.32 -6.13 2.45
N ASP A 147 23.31 -5.26 2.33
CA ASP A 147 24.11 -4.73 3.43
C ASP A 147 23.61 -3.37 3.95
N GLY A 148 22.48 -2.87 3.45
CA GLY A 148 21.91 -1.59 3.84
C GLY A 148 22.43 -0.39 3.06
N ALA A 149 23.37 -0.56 2.12
CA ALA A 149 23.82 0.53 1.26
C ALA A 149 22.70 1.02 0.33
N VAL A 150 22.72 2.31 -0.03
CA VAL A 150 21.74 2.92 -0.95
C VAL A 150 22.44 3.81 -1.95
N LEU A 151 22.14 3.57 -3.23
CA LEU A 151 22.58 4.39 -4.36
C LEU A 151 21.40 5.17 -4.95
N LEU A 152 21.63 6.45 -5.26
CA LEU A 152 20.70 7.33 -5.95
C LEU A 152 21.29 7.75 -7.30
N TYR A 153 20.48 7.75 -8.33
CA TYR A 153 20.76 8.45 -9.58
C TYR A 153 19.68 9.51 -9.83
N GLN A 154 20.11 10.71 -10.23
CA GLN A 154 19.25 11.83 -10.61
C GLN A 154 19.60 12.31 -12.02
N GLY A 155 18.63 12.22 -12.92
CA GLY A 155 18.75 12.44 -14.37
C GLY A 155 17.67 11.66 -15.12
N ASP A 156 17.64 11.73 -16.45
CA ASP A 156 16.67 10.97 -17.25
C ASP A 156 16.96 9.47 -17.15
N VAL A 157 16.17 8.77 -16.34
CA VAL A 157 16.36 7.35 -16.01
C VAL A 157 16.21 6.46 -17.26
N VAL A 158 15.48 6.89 -18.29
CA VAL A 158 15.25 6.07 -19.48
C VAL A 158 16.34 6.31 -20.51
N ASN A 159 16.66 7.57 -20.80
CA ASN A 159 17.46 7.94 -21.97
C ASN A 159 18.90 8.35 -21.65
N ASP A 160 19.23 8.75 -20.42
CA ASP A 160 20.57 9.26 -20.11
C ASP A 160 21.60 8.13 -19.98
N LYS A 161 22.63 8.16 -20.85
CA LYS A 161 23.76 7.22 -20.81
C LYS A 161 24.47 7.19 -19.45
N ALA A 162 24.44 8.28 -18.69
CA ALA A 162 25.05 8.40 -17.37
C ALA A 162 24.42 7.51 -16.29
N LEU A 163 23.22 6.96 -16.52
CA LEU A 163 22.62 5.94 -15.63
C LEU A 163 23.57 4.74 -15.41
N GLY A 164 24.48 4.44 -16.33
CA GLY A 164 25.43 3.34 -16.13
C GLY A 164 26.65 3.68 -15.27
N THR A 165 26.85 4.95 -14.87
CA THR A 165 28.14 5.40 -14.32
C THR A 165 28.06 6.47 -13.22
N ARG A 166 27.02 7.31 -13.16
CA ARG A 166 26.97 8.49 -12.26
C ARG A 166 26.00 8.33 -11.09
N TRP A 167 26.17 7.28 -10.31
CA TRP A 167 25.39 7.06 -9.09
C TRP A 167 26.04 7.74 -7.89
N GLN A 168 25.23 8.38 -7.06
CA GLN A 168 25.61 8.92 -5.77
C GLN A 168 25.31 7.88 -4.69
N LYS A 169 26.29 7.58 -3.83
CA LYS A 169 26.06 6.79 -2.62
C LYS A 169 25.44 7.69 -1.55
N VAL A 170 24.17 7.46 -1.22
CA VAL A 170 23.42 8.26 -0.22
C VAL A 170 23.54 7.64 1.17
N ARG A 171 23.67 6.32 1.24
CA ARG A 171 23.87 5.59 2.49
C ARG A 171 25.00 4.57 2.33
N GLU A 172 25.93 4.63 3.27
CA GLU A 172 27.00 3.63 3.39
C GLU A 172 26.48 2.27 3.85
N SER A 173 27.26 1.23 3.58
CA SER A 173 27.00 -0.13 4.05
C SER A 173 26.85 -0.14 5.58
N ALA A 174 25.76 -0.73 6.06
CA ALA A 174 25.44 -0.84 7.48
C ALA A 174 24.85 -2.24 7.76
N PRO A 175 25.66 -3.33 7.72
CA PRO A 175 25.17 -4.70 7.80
C PRO A 175 24.34 -5.01 9.05
N LEU A 176 24.60 -4.29 10.15
CA LEU A 176 23.84 -4.41 11.39
C LEU A 176 22.37 -4.03 11.24
N ASP A 177 22.03 -3.13 10.32
CA ASP A 177 20.65 -2.70 10.06
C ASP A 177 19.88 -3.69 9.17
N GLY A 178 20.59 -4.65 8.54
CA GLY A 178 20.05 -5.63 7.61
C GLY A 178 19.80 -5.08 6.20
N PRO A 179 19.22 -5.91 5.30
CA PRO A 179 18.90 -5.52 3.93
C PRO A 179 17.92 -4.34 3.89
N VAL A 180 18.03 -3.54 2.82
CA VAL A 180 17.02 -2.54 2.48
C VAL A 180 15.74 -3.26 2.04
N THR A 181 14.66 -3.02 2.76
CA THR A 181 13.34 -3.63 2.52
C THR A 181 12.35 -2.65 1.89
N GLY A 182 12.64 -1.36 1.92
CA GLY A 182 11.78 -0.36 1.30
C GLY A 182 12.48 0.94 0.97
N LEU A 183 12.03 1.55 -0.13
CA LEU A 183 12.56 2.79 -0.67
C LEU A 183 11.41 3.64 -1.21
N ALA A 184 11.43 4.94 -0.93
CA ALA A 184 10.52 5.90 -1.55
C ALA A 184 11.23 7.23 -1.82
N ILE A 185 10.78 7.92 -2.86
CA ILE A 185 11.34 9.21 -3.31
C ILE A 185 10.24 10.26 -3.24
N ALA A 186 10.51 11.39 -2.59
CA ALA A 186 9.66 12.57 -2.61
C ALA A 186 10.44 13.76 -3.16
N PHE A 187 9.83 14.52 -4.07
CA PHE A 187 10.34 15.82 -4.46
C PHE A 187 9.62 16.92 -3.69
N LEU A 188 10.40 17.77 -3.04
CA LEU A 188 9.92 18.91 -2.28
C LEU A 188 10.28 20.21 -3.00
N PRO A 189 9.59 21.32 -2.68
CA PRO A 189 9.97 22.65 -3.18
C PRO A 189 11.44 22.99 -2.88
N GLY A 190 12.05 23.81 -3.74
CA GLY A 190 13.46 24.19 -3.61
C GLY A 190 14.46 23.14 -4.10
N ASN A 191 14.04 22.23 -4.99
CA ASN A 191 14.89 21.18 -5.58
C ASN A 191 15.49 20.22 -4.53
N LYS A 192 14.73 19.97 -3.46
CA LYS A 192 15.07 19.01 -2.41
C LYS A 192 14.44 17.66 -2.73
N THR A 193 15.22 16.60 -2.62
CA THR A 193 14.74 15.22 -2.73
C THR A 193 14.82 14.55 -1.37
N VAL A 194 13.71 13.99 -0.88
CA VAL A 194 13.69 13.16 0.32
C VAL A 194 13.67 11.70 -0.11
N LEU A 195 14.60 10.92 0.43
CA LEU A 195 14.64 9.48 0.28
C LEU A 195 14.27 8.82 1.59
N PHE A 196 13.16 8.11 1.61
CA PHE A 196 12.87 7.19 2.70
C PHE A 196 13.60 5.86 2.47
N VAL A 197 14.28 5.38 3.50
CA VAL A 197 15.02 4.11 3.50
C VAL A 197 14.55 3.27 4.67
N ILE A 198 13.93 2.14 4.36
CA ILE A 198 13.45 1.17 5.34
C ILE A 198 14.36 -0.06 5.28
N THR A 199 14.84 -0.49 6.44
CA THR A 199 15.53 -1.78 6.60
C THR A 199 14.72 -2.69 7.52
N LEU A 200 15.23 -3.88 7.82
CA LEU A 200 14.64 -4.76 8.83
C LEU A 200 14.61 -4.14 10.23
N LYS A 201 15.53 -3.22 10.55
CA LYS A 201 15.67 -2.66 11.91
C LYS A 201 15.24 -1.21 12.04
N HIS A 202 15.43 -0.38 11.02
CA HIS A 202 15.24 1.06 11.14
C HIS A 202 14.58 1.69 9.92
N VAL A 203 13.92 2.81 10.15
CA VAL A 203 13.41 3.71 9.11
C VAL A 203 14.20 5.01 9.17
N TYR A 204 14.72 5.44 8.02
CA TYR A 204 15.46 6.70 7.87
C TYR A 204 14.86 7.56 6.77
N SER A 205 15.06 8.86 6.87
CA SER A 205 14.95 9.76 5.73
C SER A 205 16.28 10.48 5.49
N TYR A 206 16.61 10.66 4.21
CA TYR A 206 17.78 11.39 3.74
C TYR A 206 17.31 12.53 2.85
N VAL A 207 17.75 13.75 3.14
CA VAL A 207 17.50 14.91 2.29
C VAL A 207 18.70 15.10 1.39
N VAL A 208 18.47 15.11 0.08
CA VAL A 208 19.47 15.33 -0.96
C VAL A 208 19.17 16.65 -1.65
N GLU A 209 20.17 17.53 -1.69
CA GLU A 209 20.11 18.83 -2.35
C GLU A 209 21.43 19.04 -3.09
N ASN A 210 21.37 19.45 -4.36
CA ASN A 210 22.56 19.65 -5.20
C ASN A 210 23.53 18.46 -5.22
N ARG A 211 23.01 17.23 -5.26
CA ARG A 211 23.78 15.96 -5.21
C ARG A 211 24.63 15.76 -3.95
N ALA A 212 24.25 16.42 -2.85
CA ALA A 212 24.83 16.21 -1.54
C ALA A 212 23.73 15.83 -0.54
N VAL A 213 24.03 14.90 0.36
CA VAL A 213 23.15 14.59 1.49
C VAL A 213 23.28 15.71 2.51
N THR A 214 22.23 16.49 2.72
CA THR A 214 22.21 17.64 3.63
C THR A 214 21.62 17.31 5.00
N SER A 215 20.76 16.30 5.08
CA SER A 215 20.18 15.85 6.33
C SER A 215 19.95 14.33 6.33
N LYS A 216 20.06 13.74 7.52
CA LYS A 216 19.73 12.34 7.80
C LYS A 216 18.92 12.29 9.09
N LYS A 217 17.71 11.74 9.03
CA LYS A 217 16.83 11.55 10.19
C LYS A 217 16.57 10.08 10.40
N LYS A 218 16.67 9.62 11.66
CA LYS A 218 16.20 8.30 12.08
C LYS A 218 14.81 8.47 12.68
N HIS A 219 13.85 7.73 12.15
CA HIS A 219 12.48 7.76 12.66
C HIS A 219 12.30 6.83 13.87
N ASP A 220 11.21 7.03 14.59
CA ASP A 220 10.82 6.27 15.79
C ASP A 220 10.31 4.87 15.49
N ALA A 221 9.83 4.62 14.26
CA ALA A 221 9.52 3.27 13.81
C ALA A 221 10.77 2.37 13.81
N ASN A 222 10.58 1.17 14.34
CA ASN A 222 11.41 0.04 13.94
C ASN A 222 11.20 -0.24 12.45
N GLY A 223 12.21 -0.86 11.86
CA GLY A 223 12.17 -1.33 10.48
C GLY A 223 11.01 -2.29 10.19
N ALA A 224 10.86 -2.62 8.93
CA ALA A 224 9.75 -3.43 8.45
C ALA A 224 10.20 -4.41 7.36
N SER A 225 9.47 -5.51 7.20
CA SER A 225 9.61 -6.42 6.07
C SER A 225 9.18 -5.74 4.76
N THR A 226 9.60 -6.30 3.61
CA THR A 226 9.42 -5.70 2.28
C THR A 226 7.98 -5.32 1.94
N ASP A 227 7.00 -6.10 2.40
CA ASP A 227 5.58 -5.86 2.12
C ASP A 227 4.86 -5.05 3.22
N CYS A 228 5.54 -4.64 4.28
CA CYS A 228 4.93 -4.02 5.46
C CYS A 228 5.01 -2.48 5.46
N TRP A 229 4.98 -1.86 4.29
CA TRP A 229 4.96 -0.40 4.15
C TRP A 229 4.32 0.00 2.81
N THR A 230 3.90 1.24 2.70
CA THR A 230 3.36 1.81 1.46
C THR A 230 3.67 3.31 1.41
N TYR A 231 3.75 3.88 0.21
CA TYR A 231 4.07 5.28 -0.01
C TYR A 231 3.11 5.88 -1.04
N ASP A 232 2.55 7.04 -0.71
CA ASP A 232 1.70 7.82 -1.62
C ASP A 232 2.48 9.05 -2.11
N GLU A 233 2.92 9.00 -3.36
CA GLU A 233 3.68 10.08 -3.99
C GLU A 233 2.87 11.39 -4.09
N SER A 234 1.53 11.32 -4.14
CA SER A 234 0.68 12.50 -4.27
C SER A 234 0.60 13.33 -2.99
N THR A 235 0.72 12.66 -1.84
CA THR A 235 0.71 13.31 -0.53
C THR A 235 2.11 13.41 0.09
N GLY A 236 3.07 12.61 -0.40
CA GLY A 236 4.39 12.48 0.21
C GLY A 236 4.36 11.65 1.51
N GLN A 237 3.28 10.92 1.76
CA GLN A 237 3.09 10.16 2.99
C GLN A 237 3.66 8.74 2.86
N LEU A 238 4.58 8.40 3.76
CA LEU A 238 5.02 7.03 4.00
C LEU A 238 4.25 6.42 5.16
N VAL A 239 3.74 5.20 4.98
CA VAL A 239 3.12 4.42 6.05
C VAL A 239 3.92 3.15 6.29
N VAL A 240 4.36 2.92 7.54
CA VAL A 240 5.18 1.76 7.92
C VAL A 240 4.47 0.93 8.97
N ALA A 241 4.19 -0.33 8.66
CA ALA A 241 3.60 -1.31 9.55
C ALA A 241 4.69 -2.12 10.27
N SER A 242 5.29 -1.53 11.31
CA SER A 242 6.17 -2.27 12.24
C SER A 242 5.36 -3.22 13.13
N ARG A 243 5.99 -4.16 13.83
CA ARG A 243 5.31 -5.22 14.61
C ARG A 243 4.17 -4.73 15.52
N GLU A 244 4.38 -3.65 16.27
CA GLU A 244 3.40 -3.17 17.27
C GLU A 244 2.48 -2.05 16.77
N MET A 245 2.97 -1.19 15.88
CA MET A 245 2.35 0.09 15.53
C MET A 245 2.40 0.31 14.01
N VAL A 246 1.50 1.13 13.50
CA VAL A 246 1.53 1.64 12.13
C VAL A 246 1.89 3.12 12.20
N TYR A 247 3.02 3.49 11.61
CA TYR A 247 3.57 4.84 11.63
C TYR A 247 3.30 5.55 10.31
N PHE A 248 3.11 6.86 10.36
CA PHE A 248 2.91 7.70 9.20
C PHE A 248 3.89 8.86 9.27
N TYR A 249 4.63 9.05 8.17
CA TYR A 249 5.62 10.09 8.02
C TYR A 249 5.32 10.90 6.78
N GLU A 250 5.40 12.21 6.88
CA GLU A 250 5.31 13.10 5.74
C GLU A 250 6.72 13.49 5.27
N ALA A 251 6.91 13.60 3.97
CA ALA A 251 8.20 13.96 3.39
C ALA A 251 8.68 15.36 3.82
N ASP A 252 7.77 16.33 3.94
CA ASP A 252 8.06 17.70 4.37
C ASP A 252 8.65 17.77 5.80
N GLN A 253 8.14 16.94 6.72
CA GLN A 253 8.63 16.80 8.10
C GLN A 253 10.05 16.20 8.20
N SER A 254 10.61 15.72 7.09
CA SER A 254 11.98 15.20 7.04
C SER A 254 13.03 16.30 6.80
N VAL A 255 12.61 17.50 6.38
CA VAL A 255 13.52 18.62 6.13
C VAL A 255 13.90 19.34 7.43
N ASP A 256 12.99 19.40 8.39
CA ASP A 256 13.21 20.03 9.68
C ASP A 256 13.83 19.03 10.67
N VAL A 257 15.02 19.36 11.18
CA VAL A 257 15.75 18.53 12.16
C VAL A 257 14.97 18.41 13.48
N ASP A 258 14.22 19.46 13.84
CA ASP A 258 13.31 19.49 14.98
C ASP A 258 11.86 19.10 14.61
N GLY A 259 11.61 18.79 13.33
CA GLY A 259 10.30 18.40 12.81
C GLY A 259 9.81 17.18 13.59
N GLY A 260 8.57 17.25 14.09
CA GLY A 260 8.02 16.30 15.06
C GLY A 260 8.16 14.82 14.70
N GLN A 261 7.90 13.98 15.70
CA GLN A 261 7.74 12.53 15.50
C GLN A 261 6.56 12.26 14.56
N GLY A 262 6.66 11.19 13.77
CA GLY A 262 5.55 10.77 12.92
C GLY A 262 4.33 10.42 13.77
N ARG A 263 3.13 10.51 13.20
CA ARG A 263 1.93 10.00 13.88
C ARG A 263 1.97 8.48 13.86
N CYS A 264 1.49 7.82 14.91
CA CYS A 264 1.37 6.36 14.93
C CYS A 264 -0.01 5.91 15.43
N LEU A 265 -0.44 4.75 14.94
CA LEU A 265 -1.69 4.11 15.30
C LEU A 265 -1.44 2.67 15.73
N GLN A 266 -2.15 2.25 16.77
CA GLN A 266 -2.11 0.88 17.26
C GLN A 266 -3.11 0.02 16.48
N LEU A 267 -2.74 -0.38 15.25
CA LEU A 267 -3.54 -1.26 14.41
C LEU A 267 -3.05 -2.71 14.55
N VAL A 268 -3.93 -3.63 14.96
CA VAL A 268 -3.68 -5.07 15.08
C VAL A 268 -2.46 -5.41 15.96
N ARG A 269 -2.43 -4.85 17.18
CA ARG A 269 -1.30 -5.05 18.10
C ARG A 269 -1.05 -6.54 18.41
N GLY A 270 0.23 -6.92 18.43
CA GLY A 270 0.69 -8.24 18.89
C GLY A 270 0.53 -9.37 17.87
N ASN A 271 0.00 -9.09 16.68
CA ASN A 271 0.02 -10.04 15.56
C ASN A 271 1.17 -9.69 14.62
N ASP A 272 1.78 -10.72 14.01
CA ASP A 272 2.85 -10.48 13.05
C ASP A 272 2.24 -9.91 11.76
N LYS A 273 2.71 -8.73 11.35
CA LYS A 273 2.27 -8.05 10.13
C LYS A 273 2.97 -8.69 8.94
N LEU A 274 2.19 -9.02 7.92
CA LEU A 274 2.67 -9.70 6.72
C LEU A 274 2.75 -8.75 5.53
N GLN A 275 1.72 -7.92 5.36
CA GLN A 275 1.61 -7.02 4.21
C GLN A 275 0.70 -5.82 4.53
N LEU A 276 1.06 -4.63 4.05
CA LEU A 276 0.28 -3.40 4.10
C LEU A 276 0.05 -2.89 2.68
N VAL A 277 -1.20 -2.66 2.30
CA VAL A 277 -1.57 -2.15 0.97
C VAL A 277 -2.50 -0.95 1.10
N ALA A 278 -2.22 0.11 0.36
CA ALA A 278 -3.13 1.25 0.20
C ALA A 278 -3.99 1.08 -1.06
N ALA A 279 -5.29 1.36 -0.94
CA ALA A 279 -6.23 1.40 -2.05
C ALA A 279 -7.15 2.62 -1.90
N GLY A 280 -6.82 3.71 -2.59
CA GLY A 280 -7.48 5.00 -2.39
C GLY A 280 -7.29 5.48 -0.93
N GLN A 281 -8.39 5.70 -0.22
CA GLN A 281 -8.36 6.16 1.18
C GLN A 281 -8.19 5.04 2.21
N HIS A 282 -8.22 3.79 1.77
CA HIS A 282 -8.22 2.62 2.65
C HIS A 282 -6.83 2.05 2.81
N LEU A 283 -6.52 1.58 4.02
CA LEU A 283 -5.34 0.78 4.32
C LEU A 283 -5.77 -0.65 4.66
N ALA A 284 -5.34 -1.61 3.85
CA ALA A 284 -5.53 -3.03 4.12
C ALA A 284 -4.27 -3.59 4.78
N LEU A 285 -4.43 -4.16 5.98
CA LEU A 285 -3.37 -4.82 6.72
C LEU A 285 -3.63 -6.32 6.77
N LEU A 286 -2.65 -7.09 6.32
CA LEU A 286 -2.61 -8.53 6.44
C LEU A 286 -1.75 -8.92 7.64
N THR A 287 -2.30 -9.73 8.54
CA THR A 287 -1.58 -10.22 9.73
C THR A 287 -1.66 -11.73 9.85
N LYS A 288 -0.65 -12.31 10.50
CA LYS A 288 -0.60 -13.72 10.88
C LYS A 288 -1.18 -13.87 12.28
N GLN A 289 -2.10 -14.82 12.44
CA GLN A 289 -2.69 -15.17 13.73
C GLN A 289 -2.58 -16.67 13.95
N GLN A 290 -2.43 -17.10 15.19
CA GLN A 290 -2.44 -18.52 15.52
C GLN A 290 -3.79 -19.14 15.12
N ALA A 291 -3.75 -20.29 14.45
CA ALA A 291 -4.97 -20.98 14.05
C ALA A 291 -5.70 -21.49 15.31
N LEU A 292 -6.97 -21.11 15.47
CA LEU A 292 -7.81 -21.57 16.58
C LEU A 292 -8.29 -23.02 16.40
N ILE A 293 -8.20 -23.53 15.16
CA ILE A 293 -8.58 -24.88 14.77
C ILE A 293 -7.31 -25.56 14.24
N PRO A 294 -7.05 -26.83 14.58
CA PRO A 294 -5.96 -27.60 13.98
C PRO A 294 -6.12 -27.62 12.46
N SER A 295 -5.15 -27.05 11.74
CA SER A 295 -5.07 -27.12 10.28
C SER A 295 -3.64 -27.51 9.91
N GLU A 296 -3.39 -27.88 8.65
CA GLU A 296 -2.03 -28.17 8.18
C GLU A 296 -1.05 -27.02 8.44
N THR A 297 -1.56 -25.78 8.52
CA THR A 297 -0.80 -24.61 8.94
C THR A 297 -1.16 -24.21 10.38
N GLU A 298 -0.17 -24.03 11.25
CA GLU A 298 -0.36 -23.57 12.64
C GLU A 298 -0.90 -22.12 12.76
N TYR A 299 -1.15 -21.46 11.62
CA TYR A 299 -1.59 -20.08 11.55
C TYR A 299 -2.67 -19.88 10.48
N MET A 300 -3.49 -18.86 10.70
CA MET A 300 -4.39 -18.26 9.72
C MET A 300 -3.90 -16.85 9.37
N THR A 301 -4.37 -16.30 8.27
CA THR A 301 -4.19 -14.89 7.96
C THR A 301 -5.46 -14.10 8.24
N MET A 302 -5.31 -12.86 8.70
CA MET A 302 -6.40 -11.93 8.95
C MET A 302 -6.19 -10.68 8.11
N ILE A 303 -7.15 -10.39 7.24
CA ILE A 303 -7.22 -9.14 6.48
C ILE A 303 -8.07 -8.17 7.28
N THR A 304 -7.59 -6.95 7.48
CA THR A 304 -8.38 -5.85 8.05
C THR A 304 -8.21 -4.60 7.20
N VAL A 305 -9.33 -4.03 6.75
CA VAL A 305 -9.37 -2.82 5.93
C VAL A 305 -9.80 -1.65 6.82
N TYR A 306 -8.92 -0.67 6.92
CA TYR A 306 -9.05 0.53 7.75
C TYR A 306 -9.37 1.75 6.89
N ASP A 307 -10.28 2.57 7.39
CA ASP A 307 -10.37 3.98 6.98
C ASP A 307 -9.76 4.82 8.10
N VAL A 308 -8.56 5.35 7.87
CA VAL A 308 -7.82 6.09 8.89
C VAL A 308 -8.45 7.43 9.21
N LYS A 309 -9.01 8.11 8.21
CA LYS A 309 -9.65 9.42 8.39
C LYS A 309 -10.98 9.27 9.12
N GLY A 310 -11.76 8.25 8.79
CA GLY A 310 -13.01 7.91 9.44
C GLY A 310 -12.86 7.18 10.78
N GLN A 311 -11.65 6.70 11.12
CA GLN A 311 -11.35 5.93 12.34
C GLN A 311 -12.27 4.71 12.53
N TYR A 312 -12.46 3.93 11.47
CA TYR A 312 -13.26 2.71 11.52
C TYR A 312 -12.62 1.57 10.71
N ILE A 313 -13.03 0.35 11.04
CA ILE A 313 -12.71 -0.86 10.29
C ILE A 313 -13.85 -1.11 9.30
N GLY A 314 -13.58 -0.94 8.01
CA GLY A 314 -14.58 -1.10 6.95
C GLY A 314 -14.82 -2.57 6.59
N PHE A 315 -13.83 -3.43 6.80
CA PHE A 315 -13.92 -4.86 6.54
C PHE A 315 -12.87 -5.62 7.33
N SER A 316 -13.18 -6.86 7.69
CA SER A 316 -12.17 -7.76 8.23
C SER A 316 -12.61 -9.22 8.04
N CYS A 317 -11.67 -10.10 7.67
CA CYS A 317 -11.94 -11.50 7.34
C CYS A 317 -10.72 -12.37 7.65
N SER A 318 -10.98 -13.56 8.20
CA SER A 318 -9.99 -14.61 8.41
C SER A 318 -9.90 -15.55 7.21
N LEU A 319 -8.69 -15.97 6.86
CA LEU A 319 -8.41 -16.92 5.79
C LEU A 319 -7.51 -18.04 6.31
N PRO A 320 -7.77 -19.30 5.93
CA PRO A 320 -7.13 -20.47 6.53
C PRO A 320 -5.64 -20.61 6.21
N SER A 321 -5.12 -19.88 5.23
CA SER A 321 -3.74 -20.01 4.75
C SER A 321 -3.11 -18.64 4.46
N LEU A 322 -1.82 -18.65 4.11
CA LEU A 322 -1.13 -17.46 3.61
C LEU A 322 -1.85 -16.94 2.34
N CYS A 323 -2.09 -15.64 2.30
CA CYS A 323 -2.61 -14.96 1.13
C CYS A 323 -1.74 -13.75 0.79
N ARG A 324 -1.96 -13.20 -0.41
CA ARG A 324 -1.33 -11.98 -0.90
C ARG A 324 -2.41 -10.96 -1.26
N LEU A 325 -2.14 -9.71 -0.94
CA LEU A 325 -2.95 -8.56 -1.32
C LEU A 325 -2.26 -7.81 -2.46
N PHE A 326 -3.03 -7.31 -3.41
CA PHE A 326 -2.55 -6.37 -4.42
C PHE A 326 -3.71 -5.53 -4.93
N VAL A 327 -3.38 -4.47 -5.65
CA VAL A 327 -4.37 -3.49 -6.13
C VAL A 327 -4.25 -3.31 -7.63
N ILE A 328 -5.40 -3.32 -8.30
CA ILE A 328 -5.53 -2.91 -9.70
C ILE A 328 -6.51 -1.74 -9.73
N GLY A 329 -6.04 -0.54 -10.09
CA GLY A 329 -6.82 0.68 -9.93
C GLY A 329 -7.17 0.94 -8.46
N ASN A 330 -8.46 0.86 -8.12
CA ASN A 330 -8.94 0.95 -6.73
C ASN A 330 -9.46 -0.40 -6.19
N SER A 331 -9.35 -1.47 -6.98
CA SER A 331 -9.83 -2.80 -6.60
C SER A 331 -8.77 -3.55 -5.80
N MET A 332 -9.07 -3.84 -4.54
CA MET A 332 -8.26 -4.74 -3.72
C MET A 332 -8.55 -6.19 -4.09
N LEU A 333 -7.50 -6.93 -4.44
CA LEU A 333 -7.54 -8.34 -4.78
C LEU A 333 -6.80 -9.15 -3.72
N ILE A 334 -7.31 -10.35 -3.47
CA ILE A 334 -6.78 -11.33 -2.51
C ILE A 334 -6.48 -12.61 -3.28
N LEU A 335 -5.22 -12.99 -3.34
CA LEU A 335 -4.79 -14.29 -3.86
C LEU A 335 -4.57 -15.24 -2.69
N SER A 336 -5.39 -16.28 -2.62
CA SER A 336 -5.27 -17.34 -1.61
C SER A 336 -4.28 -18.42 -2.07
N LYS A 337 -3.70 -19.17 -1.13
CA LYS A 337 -2.71 -20.24 -1.43
C LYS A 337 -3.21 -21.30 -2.41
N ASP A 338 -4.52 -21.55 -2.45
CA ASP A 338 -5.16 -22.51 -3.37
C ASP A 338 -5.33 -21.98 -4.80
N GLY A 339 -4.86 -20.76 -5.08
CA GLY A 339 -5.05 -20.07 -6.36
C GLY A 339 -6.36 -19.30 -6.46
N THR A 340 -7.24 -19.33 -5.45
CA THR A 340 -8.50 -18.59 -5.49
C THR A 340 -8.23 -17.09 -5.44
N LEU A 341 -8.60 -16.38 -6.51
CA LEU A 341 -8.60 -14.92 -6.57
C LEU A 341 -9.95 -14.37 -6.09
N SER A 342 -9.92 -13.44 -5.14
CA SER A 342 -11.11 -12.73 -4.66
C SER A 342 -10.94 -11.23 -4.75
N GLN A 343 -12.02 -10.51 -5.06
CA GLN A 343 -12.07 -9.06 -5.05
C GLN A 343 -12.83 -8.56 -3.82
N LEU A 344 -12.31 -7.52 -3.16
CA LEU A 344 -13.06 -6.75 -2.17
C LEU A 344 -13.76 -5.60 -2.88
N SER A 345 -15.09 -5.67 -2.93
CA SER A 345 -15.94 -4.65 -3.53
C SER A 345 -16.51 -3.75 -2.45
N GLU A 346 -16.16 -2.47 -2.48
CA GLU A 346 -16.71 -1.50 -1.53
C GLU A 346 -18.19 -1.22 -1.82
N LYS A 347 -19.03 -1.25 -0.78
CA LYS A 347 -20.44 -0.88 -0.88
C LYS A 347 -20.58 0.61 -1.20
N ASN A 348 -21.62 0.96 -1.94
CA ASN A 348 -21.97 2.35 -2.20
C ASN A 348 -22.38 3.09 -0.91
N LEU A 349 -22.40 4.43 -0.96
CA LEU A 349 -22.70 5.27 0.20
C LEU A 349 -24.06 4.93 0.83
N SER A 350 -25.09 4.72 0.01
CA SER A 350 -26.45 4.39 0.48
C SER A 350 -26.47 3.10 1.33
N ALA A 351 -25.87 2.02 0.83
CA ALA A 351 -25.79 0.75 1.55
C ALA A 351 -24.96 0.87 2.84
N LYS A 352 -23.89 1.67 2.85
CA LYS A 352 -23.12 1.95 4.07
C LYS A 352 -23.96 2.72 5.10
N LEU A 353 -24.69 3.75 4.68
CA LEU A 353 -25.58 4.52 5.54
C LEU A 353 -26.67 3.64 6.15
N ASP A 354 -27.26 2.74 5.37
CA ASP A 354 -28.25 1.77 5.87
C ASP A 354 -27.68 0.85 6.96
N ILE A 355 -26.45 0.37 6.78
CA ILE A 355 -25.74 -0.42 7.81
C ILE A 355 -25.54 0.42 9.08
N LEU A 356 -25.14 1.69 8.93
CA LEU A 356 -24.90 2.59 10.06
C LEU A 356 -26.19 2.92 10.81
N PHE A 357 -27.27 3.23 10.09
CA PHE A 357 -28.57 3.51 10.68
C PHE A 357 -29.12 2.30 11.45
N LYS A 358 -29.04 1.09 10.88
CA LYS A 358 -29.45 -0.14 11.57
C LYS A 358 -28.67 -0.39 12.86
N LYS A 359 -27.41 0.07 12.92
CA LYS A 359 -26.55 -0.01 14.11
C LYS A 359 -26.63 1.23 15.02
N ASN A 360 -27.48 2.21 14.71
CA ASN A 360 -27.58 3.50 15.38
C ASN A 360 -26.25 4.29 15.43
N MET A 361 -25.37 4.11 14.44
CA MET A 361 -24.05 4.75 14.35
C MET A 361 -24.11 6.05 13.52
N PHE A 362 -24.90 7.00 13.99
CA PHE A 362 -25.19 8.23 13.25
C PHE A 362 -24.00 9.19 13.16
N ASP A 363 -23.14 9.23 14.18
CA ASP A 363 -21.92 10.03 14.19
C ASP A 363 -20.95 9.59 13.08
N VAL A 364 -20.76 8.28 12.89
CA VAL A 364 -19.99 7.73 11.77
C VAL A 364 -20.66 8.05 10.44
N ALA A 365 -22.00 8.01 10.38
CA ALA A 365 -22.74 8.32 9.16
C ALA A 365 -22.51 9.76 8.70
N VAL A 366 -22.48 10.71 9.63
CA VAL A 366 -22.15 12.11 9.34
C VAL A 366 -20.71 12.24 8.82
N VAL A 367 -19.73 11.62 9.49
CA VAL A 367 -18.32 11.65 9.07
C VAL A 367 -18.13 11.02 7.68
N LEU A 368 -18.74 9.87 7.45
CA LEU A 368 -18.71 9.16 6.17
C LEU A 368 -19.29 10.02 5.04
N ALA A 369 -20.43 10.68 5.28
CA ALA A 369 -21.06 11.55 4.30
C ALA A 369 -20.23 12.81 4.04
N LYS A 370 -19.66 13.45 5.05
CA LYS A 370 -18.79 14.63 4.88
C LYS A 370 -17.56 14.34 4.03
N HIS A 371 -17.02 13.12 4.09
CA HIS A 371 -15.85 12.71 3.31
C HIS A 371 -16.18 12.05 1.98
N SER A 372 -17.47 11.85 1.67
CA SER A 372 -17.90 11.27 0.38
C SER A 372 -18.25 12.38 -0.61
N LYS A 373 -17.90 12.19 -1.89
CA LYS A 373 -18.15 13.19 -2.96
C LYS A 373 -19.61 13.64 -3.04
N ASP A 374 -20.54 12.70 -2.89
CA ASP A 374 -22.00 12.95 -3.00
C ASP A 374 -22.69 13.04 -1.63
N GLY A 375 -21.93 12.97 -0.53
CA GLY A 375 -22.51 12.85 0.80
C GLY A 375 -23.21 14.12 1.29
N GLY A 376 -22.88 15.29 0.74
CA GLY A 376 -23.55 16.55 1.07
C GLY A 376 -25.07 16.53 0.88
N GLN A 377 -25.55 15.78 -0.11
CA GLN A 377 -26.99 15.61 -0.37
C GLN A 377 -27.68 14.77 0.72
N HIS A 378 -26.93 13.86 1.35
CA HIS A 378 -27.44 12.98 2.38
C HIS A 378 -27.37 13.58 3.79
N LEU A 379 -26.49 14.56 4.03
CA LEU A 379 -26.22 15.10 5.38
C LEU A 379 -27.49 15.51 6.14
N LYS A 380 -28.38 16.29 5.53
CA LYS A 380 -29.61 16.74 6.20
C LYS A 380 -30.51 15.57 6.61
N SER A 381 -30.61 14.55 5.77
CA SER A 381 -31.39 13.33 6.08
C SER A 381 -30.74 12.48 7.18
N ILE A 382 -29.41 12.44 7.24
CA ILE A 382 -28.65 11.78 8.31
C ILE A 382 -28.92 12.52 9.63
N HIS A 383 -28.80 13.85 9.65
CA HIS A 383 -29.04 14.68 10.83
C HIS A 383 -30.48 14.56 11.34
N ALA A 384 -31.47 14.49 10.44
CA ALA A 384 -32.87 14.25 10.82
C ALA A 384 -33.06 12.92 11.55
N LYS A 385 -32.56 11.81 10.96
CA LYS A 385 -32.64 10.49 11.60
C LYS A 385 -31.87 10.44 12.92
N TYR A 386 -30.74 11.14 13.01
CA TYR A 386 -29.95 11.21 14.23
C TYR A 386 -30.69 11.98 15.33
N ALA A 387 -31.30 13.12 14.99
CA ALA A 387 -32.11 13.90 15.90
C ALA A 387 -33.30 13.10 16.44
N ASP A 388 -34.01 12.38 15.56
CA ASP A 388 -35.11 11.49 15.94
C ASP A 388 -34.67 10.40 16.93
N TYR A 389 -33.49 9.80 16.68
CA TYR A 389 -32.91 8.79 17.56
C TYR A 389 -32.55 9.35 18.94
N LEU A 390 -31.88 10.51 19.00
CA LEU A 390 -31.50 11.15 20.25
C LEU A 390 -32.73 11.60 21.04
N TYR A 391 -33.73 12.17 20.37
CA TYR A 391 -35.01 12.54 20.96
C TYR A 391 -35.70 11.32 21.57
N GLY A 392 -35.77 10.20 20.83
CA GLY A 392 -36.34 8.94 21.33
C GLY A 392 -35.59 8.34 22.53
N LYS A 393 -34.32 8.71 22.72
CA LYS A 393 -33.51 8.36 23.90
C LYS A 393 -33.65 9.35 25.06
N GLY A 394 -34.38 10.45 24.89
CA GLY A 394 -34.52 11.52 25.87
C GLY A 394 -33.34 12.51 25.92
N ASP A 395 -32.41 12.44 24.96
CA ASP A 395 -31.31 13.40 24.83
C ASP A 395 -31.76 14.59 23.96
N PHE A 396 -32.64 15.40 24.55
CA PHE A 396 -33.31 16.49 23.84
C PHE A 396 -32.34 17.60 23.40
N GLU A 397 -31.32 17.90 24.21
CA GLU A 397 -30.35 18.94 23.91
C GLU A 397 -29.54 18.61 22.65
N ASN A 398 -28.97 17.40 22.59
CA ASN A 398 -28.24 16.98 21.40
C ASN A 398 -29.17 16.75 20.21
N ALA A 399 -30.40 16.27 20.43
CA ALA A 399 -31.40 16.16 19.35
C ALA A 399 -31.69 17.52 18.70
N ILE A 400 -31.88 18.58 19.49
CA ILE A 400 -32.08 19.95 18.98
C ILE A 400 -30.86 20.40 18.17
N ASN A 401 -29.64 20.13 18.64
CA ASN A 401 -28.43 20.47 17.90
C ASN A 401 -28.38 19.75 16.54
N GLN A 402 -28.82 18.49 16.46
CA GLN A 402 -28.94 17.78 15.19
C GLN A 402 -30.07 18.33 14.31
N TYR A 403 -31.23 18.71 14.86
CA TYR A 403 -32.31 19.31 14.08
C TYR A 403 -31.91 20.65 13.44
N LYS A 404 -31.07 21.45 14.08
CA LYS A 404 -30.54 22.70 13.49
C LYS A 404 -29.79 22.45 12.18
N GLU A 405 -29.07 21.34 12.07
CA GLU A 405 -28.36 20.94 10.84
C GLU A 405 -29.31 20.53 9.70
N THR A 406 -30.61 20.40 9.97
CA THR A 406 -31.64 20.03 8.99
C THR A 406 -32.41 21.21 8.39
N ILE A 407 -32.05 22.45 8.76
CA ILE A 407 -32.73 23.66 8.30
C ILE A 407 -32.81 23.70 6.76
N GLY A 408 -34.02 24.02 6.26
CA GLY A 408 -34.34 23.99 4.84
C GLY A 408 -34.63 22.60 4.27
N MET A 409 -34.71 21.56 5.11
CA MET A 409 -35.25 20.23 4.76
C MET A 409 -36.45 19.87 5.62
N LEU A 410 -36.33 19.98 6.96
CA LEU A 410 -37.45 19.74 7.87
C LEU A 410 -38.24 21.02 8.14
N GLU A 411 -39.56 20.88 8.17
CA GLU A 411 -40.47 21.94 8.57
C GLU A 411 -40.35 22.21 10.09
N PRO A 412 -40.32 23.47 10.55
CA PRO A 412 -40.26 23.80 11.98
C PRO A 412 -41.38 23.14 12.79
N SER A 413 -42.56 22.98 12.19
CA SER A 413 -43.70 22.32 12.82
C SER A 413 -43.47 20.84 13.15
N TYR A 414 -42.61 20.14 12.39
CA TYR A 414 -42.22 18.75 12.69
C TYR A 414 -41.45 18.67 14.01
N VAL A 415 -40.53 19.62 14.21
CA VAL A 415 -39.67 19.67 15.40
C VAL A 415 -40.46 20.14 16.62
N ILE A 416 -41.32 21.15 16.50
CA ILE A 416 -42.11 21.70 17.62
C ILE A 416 -43.17 20.71 18.14
N LYS A 417 -43.66 19.79 17.30
CA LYS A 417 -44.63 18.76 17.70
C LYS A 417 -44.02 17.64 18.54
N LYS A 418 -42.70 17.51 18.55
CA LYS A 418 -41.96 16.63 19.44
C LYS A 418 -41.57 17.45 20.67
#